data_AF-A0A5C6Z8B5-F1
#
_entry.id   AF-A0A5C6Z8B5-F1
#
_cell.length_a   1.000
_cell.length_b   1.000
_cell.length_c   1.000
_cell.angle_alpha   90.00
_cell.angle_beta   90.00
_cell.angle_gamma   90.00
#
_symmetry.space_group_name_H-M   'P 1'
#
loop_
_entity.id
_entity.type
_entity.pdbx_description
1 polymer ?
#
loop_
_entity_poly.entity_id
_entity_poly.type
_entity_poly.pdbx_seq_one_letter_code
_entity_poly.pdbx_strand_id
1 'polypeptide(L)'
;MTREMRAGSNGPRGTRAQQRGALRWPSRWVWAQAVLALAVTAVVALLWFATWKNTSPQYAPAWVKLNNTRFPRMLDAQGKPSYCLSPFGAETLAADKRAFVALMTHLKQVDEAQRTVIMVQVQNEVGTYGLARDHSAVANRAFAAEVPAEVLRLQKPDPALHGKAAKADKARGTWSAVYGDYAEQYFHSWAIARYIGEIAAAGRQVYDLPMFVNNALRDPLAPMAPWKSDFA
;
A
#
# COMPACT_ATOMS: atom_id res chain seq x y z
N MET A 1 -56.45 45.86 35.16
CA MET A 1 -57.61 45.01 34.85
C MET A 1 -57.67 44.95 33.33
N THR A 2 -57.59 43.86 32.59
CA THR A 2 -57.86 42.44 32.85
C THR A 2 -57.10 41.63 31.77
N ARG A 3 -57.06 40.32 31.96
CA ARG A 3 -56.17 39.33 31.34
C ARG A 3 -56.93 38.53 30.27
N GLU A 4 -56.33 38.26 29.11
CA GLU A 4 -56.59 37.10 28.24
C GLU A 4 -55.27 36.75 27.53
N MET A 5 -54.53 35.68 27.88
CA MET A 5 -54.69 34.23 27.64
C MET A 5 -54.35 33.74 26.22
N ARG A 6 -53.14 33.15 26.11
CA ARG A 6 -52.67 31.92 25.38
C ARG A 6 -52.91 31.87 23.85
N ALA A 7 -52.08 31.26 23.00
CA ALA A 7 -51.05 30.21 23.06
C ALA A 7 -50.02 30.50 21.92
N GLY A 8 -48.76 30.10 21.89
CA GLY A 8 -48.10 28.88 22.35
C GLY A 8 -47.40 28.23 21.15
N SER A 9 -46.08 28.35 21.03
CA SER A 9 -45.22 27.22 20.64
C SER A 9 -43.75 27.58 20.91
N ASN A 10 -43.13 26.81 21.80
CA ASN A 10 -41.75 26.91 22.19
C ASN A 10 -41.13 25.51 22.07
N GLY A 11 -40.18 25.36 21.13
CA GLY A 11 -39.15 24.32 21.11
C GLY A 11 -39.36 23.09 20.18
N PRO A 12 -38.28 22.34 19.83
CA PRO A 12 -36.86 22.56 20.13
C PRO A 12 -35.98 22.80 18.87
N ARG A 13 -34.89 23.56 19.08
CA ARG A 13 -33.77 23.66 18.15
C ARG A 13 -33.06 22.30 18.06
N GLY A 14 -33.30 21.56 16.98
CA GLY A 14 -32.51 20.40 16.62
C GLY A 14 -31.15 20.82 16.10
N THR A 15 -30.10 20.57 16.89
CA THR A 15 -28.71 20.60 16.45
C THR A 15 -28.51 19.59 15.33
N ARG A 16 -28.13 20.05 14.13
CA ARG A 16 -27.66 19.15 13.06
C ARG A 16 -26.37 18.49 13.52
N ALA A 17 -26.46 17.22 13.88
CA ALA A 17 -25.31 16.35 13.99
C ALA A 17 -24.53 16.39 12.66
N GLN A 18 -23.29 16.85 12.74
CA GLN A 18 -22.35 16.86 11.63
C GLN A 18 -22.01 15.40 11.30
N GLN A 19 -22.68 14.84 10.29
CA GLN A 19 -22.34 13.52 9.75
C GLN A 19 -20.90 13.56 9.21
N ARG A 20 -19.96 13.09 10.03
CA ARG A 20 -18.59 12.76 9.61
C ARG A 20 -18.66 11.39 8.93
N GLY A 21 -18.36 11.33 7.63
CA GLY A 21 -18.22 10.06 6.91
C GLY A 21 -18.77 10.00 5.48
N ALA A 22 -19.37 11.07 4.94
CA ALA A 22 -19.78 11.05 3.54
C ALA A 22 -18.59 11.33 2.63
N LEU A 23 -18.13 10.32 1.89
CA LEU A 23 -17.24 10.48 0.75
C LEU A 23 -18.02 11.25 -0.32
N ARG A 24 -17.87 12.58 -0.33
CA ARG A 24 -18.52 13.46 -1.30
C ARG A 24 -17.67 13.46 -2.57
N TRP A 25 -18.12 12.75 -3.60
CA TRP A 25 -17.56 12.92 -4.95
C TRP A 25 -17.92 14.32 -5.44
N PRO A 26 -16.94 15.18 -5.79
CA PRO A 26 -17.23 16.47 -6.39
C PRO A 26 -17.93 16.24 -7.72
N SER A 27 -19.15 16.75 -7.84
CA SER A 27 -19.98 16.68 -9.03
C SER A 27 -19.48 17.65 -10.11
N ARG A 28 -18.25 17.45 -10.62
CA ARG A 28 -17.68 18.13 -11.80
C ARG A 28 -16.56 17.28 -12.42
N TRP A 29 -16.91 16.08 -12.90
CA TRP A 29 -16.01 15.20 -13.65
C TRP A 29 -16.35 15.17 -15.15
N VAL A 30 -16.49 16.35 -15.76
CA VAL A 30 -16.52 16.47 -17.24
C VAL A 30 -15.23 15.89 -17.84
N TRP A 31 -14.11 15.97 -17.10
CA TRP A 31 -12.84 15.37 -17.50
C TRP A 31 -12.83 13.83 -17.50
N ALA A 32 -13.53 13.17 -16.57
CA ALA A 32 -13.62 11.70 -16.59
C ALA A 32 -14.43 11.21 -17.80
N GLN A 33 -15.49 11.95 -18.16
CA GLN A 33 -16.26 11.69 -19.37
C GLN A 33 -15.45 11.98 -20.65
N ALA A 34 -14.56 12.98 -20.65
CA ALA A 34 -13.68 13.25 -21.80
C ALA A 34 -12.62 12.16 -22.03
N VAL A 35 -12.07 11.56 -20.96
CA VAL A 35 -11.19 10.38 -21.07
C VAL A 35 -11.97 9.16 -21.58
N LEU A 36 -13.20 8.96 -21.13
CA LEU A 36 -14.11 7.93 -21.66
C LEU A 36 -14.56 8.19 -23.11
N ALA A 37 -14.72 9.46 -23.51
CA ALA A 37 -15.15 9.84 -24.86
C ALA A 37 -14.03 9.84 -25.90
N LEU A 38 -12.75 9.92 -25.49
CA LEU A 38 -11.60 9.65 -26.36
C LEU A 38 -11.25 8.15 -26.42
N ALA A 39 -11.81 7.34 -25.52
CA ALA A 39 -11.58 5.90 -25.42
C ALA A 39 -12.52 5.03 -26.29
N VAL A 40 -13.15 5.58 -27.34
CA VAL A 40 -14.01 4.77 -28.23
C VAL A 40 -13.22 3.75 -29.07
N THR A 41 -11.88 3.76 -29.00
CA THR A 41 -11.02 2.69 -29.57
C THR A 41 -9.85 2.24 -28.68
N ALA A 42 -9.60 2.88 -27.54
CA ALA A 42 -8.40 2.64 -26.73
C ALA A 42 -8.72 1.93 -25.41
N VAL A 43 -7.96 0.88 -25.12
CA VAL A 43 -7.93 0.23 -23.81
C VAL A 43 -6.93 0.94 -22.89
N VAL A 44 -7.18 0.90 -21.59
CA VAL A 44 -6.34 1.57 -20.58
C VAL A 44 -5.87 0.60 -19.50
N ALA A 45 -4.68 0.87 -18.97
CA ALA A 45 -4.21 0.31 -17.71
C ALA A 45 -4.29 1.40 -16.64
N LEU A 46 -5.00 1.14 -15.54
CA LEU A 46 -5.11 2.09 -14.44
C LEU A 46 -3.94 1.96 -13.48
N LEU A 47 -3.46 3.09 -12.94
CA LEU A 47 -2.37 3.13 -11.97
C LEU A 47 -2.91 3.52 -10.58
N TRP A 48 -2.86 2.58 -9.63
CA TRP A 48 -3.29 2.82 -8.25
C TRP A 48 -2.16 3.46 -7.44
N PHE A 49 -2.12 4.79 -7.38
CA PHE A 49 -1.16 5.53 -6.54
C PHE A 49 -1.74 5.73 -5.13
N ALA A 50 -1.26 4.94 -4.16
CA ALA A 50 -1.79 4.96 -2.80
C ALA A 50 -0.69 5.00 -1.73
N THR A 51 -0.39 3.87 -1.08
CA THR A 51 0.60 3.80 -0.01
C THR A 51 1.99 4.20 -0.51
N TRP A 52 2.35 3.76 -1.72
CA TRP A 52 3.63 4.12 -2.34
C TRP A 52 3.44 4.63 -3.78
N LYS A 53 3.98 5.82 -4.03
CA LYS A 53 4.33 6.33 -5.35
C LYS A 53 5.75 6.86 -5.29
N ASN A 54 6.67 6.19 -5.98
CA ASN A 54 8.11 6.44 -5.90
C ASN A 54 8.51 6.47 -4.43
N THR A 55 8.25 5.37 -3.71
CA THR A 55 8.49 5.15 -2.26
C THR A 55 7.68 6.01 -1.28
N SER A 56 7.13 7.16 -1.70
CA SER A 56 6.47 8.12 -0.80
C SER A 56 4.94 7.97 -0.75
N PRO A 57 4.28 8.43 0.33
CA PRO A 57 2.82 8.46 0.44
C PRO A 57 2.19 9.75 -0.11
N GLN A 58 2.83 10.41 -1.08
CA GLN A 58 2.42 11.74 -1.52
C GLN A 58 1.00 11.79 -2.13
N TYR A 59 0.55 10.69 -2.75
CA TYR A 59 -0.81 10.52 -3.29
C TYR A 59 -1.82 10.03 -2.26
N ALA A 60 -1.37 9.58 -1.09
CA ALA A 60 -2.30 9.21 -0.03
C ALA A 60 -3.07 10.45 0.46
N PRO A 61 -4.35 10.30 0.84
CA PRO A 61 -5.15 11.40 1.38
C PRO A 61 -4.48 12.08 2.57
N ALA A 62 -4.74 13.37 2.79
CA ALA A 62 -4.16 14.13 3.90
C ALA A 62 -4.37 13.46 5.27
N TRP A 63 -5.55 12.88 5.50
CA TRP A 63 -5.87 12.16 6.74
C TRP A 63 -5.07 10.87 6.95
N VAL A 64 -4.43 10.35 5.89
CA VAL A 64 -3.45 9.27 5.94
C VAL A 64 -2.05 9.84 6.14
N LYS A 65 -1.52 10.58 5.16
CA LYS A 65 -0.09 10.97 5.14
C LYS A 65 0.31 11.93 6.27
N LEU A 66 -0.62 12.66 6.86
CA LEU A 66 -0.35 13.59 7.97
C LEU A 66 -0.61 12.97 9.37
N ASN A 67 -1.05 11.72 9.46
CA ASN A 67 -1.35 11.06 10.74
C ASN A 67 -0.43 9.86 10.97
N ASN A 68 0.81 10.14 11.40
CA ASN A 68 1.83 9.10 11.61
C ASN A 68 1.49 8.13 12.75
N THR A 69 0.70 8.56 13.73
CA THR A 69 0.26 7.69 14.84
C THR A 69 -0.64 6.57 14.33
N ARG A 70 -1.52 6.87 13.37
CA ARG A 70 -2.43 5.89 12.78
C ARG A 70 -1.81 5.15 11.58
N PHE A 71 -1.00 5.84 10.79
CA PHE A 71 -0.36 5.33 9.57
C PHE A 71 1.16 5.48 9.70
N PRO A 72 1.83 4.52 10.38
CA PRO A 72 3.21 4.67 10.77
C PRO A 72 4.14 4.67 9.56
N ARG A 73 5.05 5.65 9.55
CA ARG A 73 6.28 5.61 8.77
C ARG A 73 7.22 4.52 9.27
N MET A 74 8.10 4.08 8.39
CA MET A 74 9.23 3.23 8.76
C MET A 74 10.15 3.98 9.72
N LEU A 75 10.81 3.26 10.61
CA LEU A 75 11.82 3.80 11.52
C LEU A 75 13.21 3.29 11.11
N ASP A 76 14.22 4.12 11.29
CA ASP A 76 15.62 3.69 11.27
C ASP A 76 16.02 2.99 12.57
N ALA A 77 17.25 2.48 12.63
CA ALA A 77 17.76 1.75 13.79
C ALA A 77 17.83 2.60 15.08
N GLN A 78 17.82 3.93 14.95
CA GLN A 78 17.81 4.90 16.05
C GLN A 78 16.39 5.36 16.41
N GLY A 79 15.36 4.85 15.73
CA GLY A 79 13.96 5.18 15.96
C GLY A 79 13.50 6.46 15.27
N LYS A 80 14.30 7.07 14.40
CA LYS A 80 13.90 8.26 13.64
C LYS A 80 13.05 7.82 12.44
N PRO A 81 11.96 8.55 12.14
CA PRO A 81 11.09 8.20 11.03
C PRO A 81 11.74 8.50 9.67
N SER A 82 11.63 7.55 8.75
CA SER A 82 11.72 7.76 7.30
C SER A 82 10.46 8.47 6.79
N TYR A 83 10.48 9.00 5.56
CA TYR A 83 9.29 9.52 4.92
C TYR A 83 8.36 8.41 4.39
N CYS A 84 8.85 7.18 4.23
CA CYS A 84 8.12 6.05 3.67
C CYS A 84 7.15 5.43 4.69
N LEU A 85 5.96 5.02 4.25
CA LEU A 85 5.03 4.25 5.08
C LEU A 85 5.55 2.82 5.32
N SER A 86 5.37 2.31 6.54
CA SER A 86 5.79 0.95 6.87
C SER A 86 4.83 -0.09 6.26
N PRO A 87 5.34 -1.16 5.63
CA PRO A 87 4.51 -2.29 5.18
C PRO A 87 3.91 -3.10 6.34
N PHE A 88 4.30 -2.81 7.59
CA PHE A 88 3.72 -3.38 8.82
C PHE A 88 2.62 -2.50 9.45
N GLY A 89 2.27 -1.36 8.84
CA GLY A 89 1.16 -0.53 9.27
C GLY A 89 -0.19 -1.20 9.00
N ALA A 90 -0.78 -1.86 10.00
CA ALA A 90 -2.03 -2.60 9.83
C ALA A 90 -3.20 -1.72 9.37
N GLU A 91 -3.34 -0.52 9.94
CA GLU A 91 -4.36 0.44 9.50
C GLU A 91 -4.06 1.01 8.12
N THR A 92 -2.79 1.16 7.74
CA THR A 92 -2.40 1.58 6.39
C THR A 92 -2.89 0.56 5.37
N LEU A 93 -2.58 -0.72 5.60
CA LEU A 93 -3.04 -1.84 4.76
C LEU A 93 -4.56 -1.90 4.69
N ALA A 94 -5.24 -1.81 5.83
CA ALA A 94 -6.69 -1.86 5.88
C ALA A 94 -7.34 -0.68 5.14
N ALA A 95 -6.78 0.53 5.26
CA ALA A 95 -7.28 1.71 4.56
C ALA A 95 -7.07 1.65 3.05
N ASP A 96 -5.86 1.27 2.61
CA ASP A 96 -5.54 1.11 1.20
C ASP A 96 -6.42 0.03 0.56
N LYS A 97 -6.46 -1.17 1.17
CA LYS A 97 -7.28 -2.30 0.72
C LYS A 97 -8.76 -1.93 0.59
N ARG A 98 -9.34 -1.23 1.56
CA ARG A 98 -10.74 -0.77 1.48
C ARG A 98 -10.96 0.18 0.30
N ALA A 99 -10.05 1.13 0.09
CA ALA A 99 -10.17 2.10 -0.99
C ALA A 99 -9.98 1.43 -2.37
N PHE A 100 -9.04 0.49 -2.49
CA PHE A 100 -8.82 -0.29 -3.70
C PHE A 100 -10.02 -1.18 -4.03
N VAL A 101 -10.59 -1.88 -3.04
CA VAL A 101 -11.83 -2.66 -3.21
C VAL A 101 -13.00 -1.78 -3.69
N ALA A 102 -13.12 -0.56 -3.16
CA ALA A 102 -14.14 0.38 -3.62
C ALA A 102 -13.93 0.81 -5.09
N LEU A 103 -12.67 1.03 -5.51
CA LEU A 103 -12.32 1.28 -6.92
C LEU A 103 -12.72 0.09 -7.79
N MET A 104 -12.30 -1.13 -7.45
CA MET A 104 -12.62 -2.34 -8.23
C MET A 104 -14.13 -2.59 -8.31
N THR A 105 -14.87 -2.33 -7.22
CA THR A 105 -16.34 -2.39 -7.19
C THR A 105 -16.94 -1.41 -8.19
N HIS A 106 -16.45 -0.17 -8.21
CA HIS A 106 -16.94 0.85 -9.12
C HIS A 106 -16.63 0.50 -10.58
N LEU A 107 -15.39 0.05 -10.88
CA LEU A 107 -14.99 -0.37 -12.21
C LEU A 107 -15.88 -1.50 -12.75
N LYS A 108 -16.18 -2.50 -11.92
CA LYS A 108 -17.11 -3.56 -12.31
C LYS A 108 -18.48 -3.01 -12.70
N GLN A 109 -19.03 -2.10 -11.90
CA GLN A 109 -20.36 -1.53 -12.15
C GLN A 109 -20.44 -0.73 -13.45
N VAL A 110 -19.36 -0.04 -13.84
CA VAL A 110 -19.40 0.92 -14.95
C VAL A 110 -18.70 0.44 -16.23
N ASP A 111 -17.80 -0.54 -16.14
CA ASP A 111 -16.91 -0.94 -17.25
C ASP A 111 -16.90 -2.45 -17.52
N GLU A 112 -17.55 -3.31 -16.72
CA GLU A 112 -17.50 -4.77 -16.91
C GLU A 112 -18.00 -5.22 -18.29
N ALA A 113 -18.97 -4.51 -18.88
CA ALA A 113 -19.50 -4.83 -20.21
C ALA A 113 -18.55 -4.45 -21.36
N GLN A 114 -17.83 -3.33 -21.23
CA GLN A 114 -16.97 -2.79 -22.30
C GLN A 114 -15.50 -3.23 -22.15
N ARG A 115 -15.06 -3.46 -20.91
CA ARG A 115 -13.67 -3.77 -20.56
C ARG A 115 -12.67 -2.79 -21.15
N THR A 116 -12.98 -1.50 -21.02
CA THR A 116 -12.06 -0.42 -21.40
C THR A 116 -10.80 -0.49 -20.54
N VAL A 117 -10.95 -0.78 -19.24
CA VAL A 117 -9.84 -1.05 -18.34
C VAL A 117 -9.46 -2.53 -18.45
N ILE A 118 -8.27 -2.79 -18.99
CA ILE A 118 -7.78 -4.16 -19.21
C ILE A 118 -6.83 -4.66 -18.12
N MET A 119 -6.19 -3.76 -17.38
CA MET A 119 -5.24 -4.09 -16.30
C MET A 119 -5.19 -3.00 -15.24
N VAL A 120 -4.73 -3.34 -14.04
CA VAL A 120 -4.50 -2.37 -12.95
C VAL A 120 -3.10 -2.56 -12.36
N GLN A 121 -2.29 -1.51 -12.36
CA GLN A 121 -1.05 -1.45 -11.58
C GLN A 121 -1.40 -1.19 -10.12
N VAL A 122 -0.92 -2.02 -9.20
CA VAL A 122 -1.15 -1.87 -7.75
C VAL A 122 0.07 -1.22 -7.11
N GLN A 123 -0.10 0.00 -6.58
CA GLN A 123 0.99 0.89 -6.15
C GLN A 123 1.84 1.40 -7.32
N ASN A 124 2.93 2.12 -7.04
CA ASN A 124 3.87 2.57 -8.05
C ASN A 124 5.29 2.73 -7.50
N GLU A 125 6.26 2.05 -8.09
CA GLU A 125 7.69 2.13 -7.72
C GLU A 125 7.87 2.08 -6.20
N VAL A 126 7.42 0.94 -5.66
CA VAL A 126 7.49 0.61 -4.23
C VAL A 126 8.92 0.32 -3.81
N GLY A 127 9.23 0.49 -2.53
CA GLY A 127 10.57 0.39 -1.98
C GLY A 127 10.87 1.58 -1.09
N THR A 128 12.14 1.78 -0.76
CA THR A 128 12.61 2.90 0.06
C THR A 128 13.97 3.43 -0.35
N TYR A 129 14.17 4.75 -0.24
CA TYR A 129 15.51 5.32 -0.23
C TYR A 129 15.99 5.57 1.20
N GLY A 130 17.26 5.28 1.47
CA GLY A 130 17.94 5.61 2.73
C GLY A 130 17.71 4.64 3.89
N LEU A 131 16.89 3.60 3.71
CA LEU A 131 16.75 2.48 4.63
C LEU A 131 16.62 1.17 3.86
N ALA A 132 17.23 0.09 4.34
CA ALA A 132 17.04 -1.25 3.79
C ALA A 132 15.69 -1.87 4.18
N ARG A 133 15.15 -1.48 5.34
CA ARG A 133 13.86 -1.95 5.88
C ARG A 133 13.34 -1.03 7.00
N ASP A 134 12.19 -1.40 7.56
CA ASP A 134 11.66 -0.81 8.78
C ASP A 134 12.35 -1.45 10.00
N HIS A 135 12.83 -0.63 10.94
CA HIS A 135 13.40 -1.04 12.22
C HIS A 135 12.46 -0.75 13.41
N SER A 136 11.17 -0.51 13.16
CA SER A 136 10.14 -0.48 14.20
C SER A 136 10.10 -1.79 14.99
N ALA A 137 9.57 -1.74 16.22
CA ALA A 137 9.48 -2.93 17.07
C ALA A 137 8.68 -4.08 16.42
N VAL A 138 7.66 -3.76 15.62
CA VAL A 138 6.87 -4.77 14.88
C VAL A 138 7.72 -5.40 13.78
N ALA A 139 8.43 -4.57 12.99
CA ALA A 139 9.26 -5.06 11.90
C ALA A 139 10.48 -5.86 12.41
N ASN A 140 11.14 -5.41 13.49
CA ASN A 140 12.24 -6.17 14.11
C ASN A 140 11.80 -7.53 14.62
N ARG A 141 10.59 -7.65 15.20
CA ARG A 141 10.05 -8.95 15.60
C ARG A 141 9.82 -9.88 14.39
N ALA A 142 9.27 -9.35 13.30
CA ALA A 142 9.07 -10.12 12.08
C ALA A 142 10.40 -10.51 11.41
N PHE A 143 11.41 -9.65 11.46
CA PHE A 143 12.76 -9.91 10.94
C PHE A 143 13.52 -10.97 11.74
N ALA A 144 13.30 -11.01 13.07
CA ALA A 144 13.88 -12.02 13.95
C ALA A 144 13.16 -13.39 13.87
N ALA A 145 11.98 -13.46 13.25
CA ALA A 145 11.24 -14.70 13.06
C ALA A 145 11.82 -15.57 11.93
N GLU A 146 11.34 -16.81 11.82
CA GLU A 146 11.67 -17.68 10.70
C GLU A 146 11.22 -17.06 9.37
N VAL A 147 12.02 -17.25 8.31
CA VAL A 147 11.64 -16.92 6.94
C VAL A 147 10.41 -17.77 6.59
N PRO A 148 9.32 -17.17 6.09
CA PRO A 148 8.14 -17.93 5.68
C PRO A 148 8.47 -18.97 4.60
N ALA A 149 7.86 -20.15 4.70
CA ALA A 149 8.15 -21.27 3.82
C ALA A 149 7.88 -20.94 2.33
N GLU A 150 6.88 -20.10 2.06
CA GLU A 150 6.57 -19.65 0.70
C GLU A 150 7.69 -18.80 0.09
N VAL A 151 8.41 -18.03 0.91
CA VAL A 151 9.56 -17.24 0.47
C VAL A 151 10.70 -18.17 0.09
N LEU A 152 11.04 -19.14 0.94
CA LEU A 152 12.10 -20.11 0.66
C LEU A 152 11.81 -20.98 -0.57
N ARG A 153 10.53 -21.24 -0.86
CA ARG A 153 10.11 -21.96 -2.06
C ARG A 153 10.36 -21.16 -3.34
N LEU A 154 10.10 -19.85 -3.30
CA LEU A 154 10.21 -18.96 -4.46
C LEU A 154 11.63 -18.40 -4.65
N GLN A 155 12.35 -18.18 -3.55
CA GLN A 155 13.61 -17.48 -3.51
C GLN A 155 14.60 -18.22 -2.60
N LYS A 156 15.19 -19.27 -3.17
CA LYS A 156 16.21 -20.06 -2.49
C LYS A 156 17.45 -19.20 -2.20
N PRO A 157 18.13 -19.42 -1.06
CA PRO A 157 19.37 -18.72 -0.79
C PRO A 157 20.44 -19.16 -1.81
N ASP A 158 21.07 -18.18 -2.47
CA ASP A 158 22.15 -18.39 -3.42
C ASP A 158 23.51 -18.46 -2.69
N PRO A 159 24.26 -19.58 -2.76
CA PRO A 159 25.60 -19.69 -2.19
C PRO A 159 26.61 -18.66 -2.70
N ALA A 160 26.47 -18.18 -3.94
CA ALA A 160 27.33 -17.16 -4.52
C ALA A 160 27.09 -15.78 -3.91
N LEU A 161 25.85 -15.47 -3.52
CA LEU A 161 25.50 -14.19 -2.91
C LEU A 161 25.59 -14.24 -1.38
N HIS A 162 25.03 -15.28 -0.76
CA HIS A 162 24.86 -15.33 0.69
C HIS A 162 25.97 -16.12 1.41
N GLY A 163 26.94 -16.66 0.66
CA GLY A 163 28.13 -17.31 1.22
C GLY A 163 27.80 -18.41 2.23
N LYS A 164 28.40 -18.35 3.42
CA LYS A 164 28.16 -19.35 4.49
C LYS A 164 26.69 -19.38 4.96
N ALA A 165 25.92 -18.31 4.80
CA ALA A 165 24.51 -18.30 5.18
C ALA A 165 23.69 -19.30 4.35
N ALA A 166 24.03 -19.46 3.06
CA ALA A 166 23.40 -20.37 2.11
C ALA A 166 23.96 -21.80 2.10
N LYS A 167 25.04 -22.10 2.84
CA LYS A 167 25.75 -23.40 2.77
C LYS A 167 25.17 -24.52 3.64
N ALA A 168 24.22 -24.22 4.52
CA ALA A 168 23.47 -25.28 5.18
C ALA A 168 22.16 -25.49 4.41
N ASP A 169 21.64 -26.72 4.40
CA ASP A 169 20.27 -27.07 4.03
C ASP A 169 19.26 -26.34 4.93
N LYS A 170 19.23 -25.00 4.86
CA LYS A 170 18.38 -24.14 5.65
C LYS A 170 17.03 -24.08 4.96
N ALA A 171 16.33 -25.21 4.99
CA ALA A 171 14.89 -25.27 4.73
C ALA A 171 14.10 -24.40 5.74
N ARG A 172 14.75 -23.94 6.82
CA ARG A 172 14.23 -23.10 7.89
C ARG A 172 15.34 -22.24 8.48
N GLY A 173 14.97 -21.12 9.11
CA GLY A 173 15.89 -20.21 9.81
C GLY A 173 15.38 -18.78 9.79
N THR A 174 15.99 -17.91 10.59
CA THR A 174 15.68 -16.47 10.57
C THR A 174 16.19 -15.79 9.30
N TRP A 175 15.69 -14.60 8.99
CA TRP A 175 16.12 -13.83 7.81
C TRP A 175 17.64 -13.66 7.75
N SER A 176 18.27 -13.23 8.85
CA SER A 176 19.73 -13.11 8.94
C SER A 176 20.46 -14.43 8.78
N ALA A 177 19.89 -15.53 9.30
CA ALA A 177 20.52 -16.85 9.18
C ALA A 177 20.48 -17.38 7.74
N VAL A 178 19.41 -17.11 6.99
CA VAL A 178 19.22 -17.63 5.62
C VAL A 178 19.94 -16.76 4.59
N TYR A 179 19.80 -15.44 4.68
CA TYR A 179 20.23 -14.51 3.63
C TYR A 179 21.47 -13.67 4.00
N GLY A 180 21.97 -13.79 5.24
CA GLY A 180 23.17 -13.07 5.68
C GLY A 180 23.04 -11.56 5.50
N ASP A 181 24.05 -10.95 4.87
CA ASP A 181 24.12 -9.50 4.64
C ASP A 181 22.98 -8.96 3.76
N TYR A 182 22.27 -9.81 3.01
CA TYR A 182 21.14 -9.42 2.17
C TYR A 182 19.80 -9.50 2.90
N ALA A 183 19.77 -10.04 4.12
CA ALA A 183 18.54 -10.36 4.82
C ALA A 183 17.54 -9.19 4.91
N GLU A 184 18.03 -7.97 5.13
CA GLU A 184 17.15 -6.81 5.25
C GLU A 184 16.43 -6.48 3.93
N GLN A 185 17.12 -6.56 2.79
CA GLN A 185 16.53 -6.34 1.45
C GLN A 185 15.47 -7.39 1.12
N TYR A 186 15.78 -8.68 1.35
CA TYR A 186 14.84 -9.77 1.08
C TYR A 186 13.62 -9.67 2.01
N PHE A 187 13.83 -9.33 3.28
CA PHE A 187 12.76 -9.10 4.24
C PHE A 187 11.85 -7.95 3.83
N HIS A 188 12.42 -6.81 3.42
CA HIS A 188 11.65 -5.65 3.01
C HIS A 188 10.86 -5.91 1.73
N SER A 189 11.51 -6.54 0.74
CA SER A 189 10.90 -6.99 -0.51
C SER A 189 9.71 -7.91 -0.24
N TRP A 190 9.85 -8.91 0.63
CA TRP A 190 8.75 -9.79 1.03
C TRP A 190 7.63 -9.02 1.74
N ALA A 191 7.96 -8.12 2.67
CA ALA A 191 6.97 -7.38 3.44
C ALA A 191 6.09 -6.50 2.52
N ILE A 192 6.70 -5.83 1.54
CA ILE A 192 5.99 -5.07 0.51
C ILE A 192 5.17 -5.99 -0.41
N ALA A 193 5.76 -7.10 -0.89
CA ALA A 193 5.06 -8.04 -1.75
C ALA A 193 3.82 -8.63 -1.09
N ARG A 194 3.89 -8.99 0.20
CA ARG A 194 2.75 -9.44 0.99
C ARG A 194 1.67 -8.37 1.11
N TYR A 195 2.06 -7.11 1.40
CA TYR A 195 1.13 -5.99 1.50
C TYR A 195 0.36 -5.78 0.19
N ILE A 196 1.08 -5.72 -0.94
CA ILE A 196 0.48 -5.55 -2.27
C ILE A 196 -0.38 -6.76 -2.62
N GLY A 197 0.09 -7.97 -2.33
CA GLY A 197 -0.62 -9.22 -2.57
C GLY A 197 -1.98 -9.27 -1.88
N GLU A 198 -2.08 -8.79 -0.64
CA GLU A 198 -3.37 -8.69 0.07
C GLU A 198 -4.35 -7.72 -0.60
N ILE A 199 -3.86 -6.59 -1.10
CA ILE A 199 -4.70 -5.60 -1.80
C ILE A 199 -5.16 -6.15 -3.15
N ALA A 200 -4.24 -6.72 -3.92
CA ALA A 200 -4.52 -7.32 -5.22
C ALA A 200 -5.53 -8.47 -5.08
N ALA A 201 -5.34 -9.38 -4.13
CA ALA A 201 -6.25 -10.48 -3.87
C ALA A 201 -7.67 -9.99 -3.52
N ALA A 202 -7.80 -8.97 -2.66
CA ALA A 202 -9.09 -8.39 -2.30
C ALA A 202 -9.77 -7.70 -3.50
N GLY A 203 -9.01 -7.00 -4.34
CA GLY A 203 -9.54 -6.38 -5.55
C GLY A 203 -10.03 -7.41 -6.58
N ARG A 204 -9.25 -8.48 -6.81
CA ARG A 204 -9.59 -9.56 -7.75
C ARG A 204 -10.84 -10.34 -7.33
N GLN A 205 -11.10 -10.48 -6.03
CA GLN A 205 -12.34 -11.07 -5.52
C GLN A 205 -13.59 -10.29 -5.94
N VAL A 206 -13.47 -8.97 -6.14
CA VAL A 206 -14.57 -8.13 -6.61
C VAL A 206 -14.65 -8.13 -8.13
N TYR A 207 -13.53 -7.82 -8.79
CA TYR A 207 -13.42 -7.77 -10.25
C TYR A 207 -12.05 -8.29 -10.69
N ASP A 208 -12.06 -9.46 -11.35
CA ASP A 208 -10.86 -10.25 -11.65
C ASP A 208 -10.09 -9.73 -12.88
N LEU A 209 -9.64 -8.47 -12.82
CA LEU A 209 -8.74 -7.90 -13.82
C LEU A 209 -7.29 -8.36 -13.57
N PRO A 210 -6.47 -8.54 -14.62
CA PRO A 210 -5.03 -8.68 -14.46
C PRO A 210 -4.42 -7.50 -13.69
N MET A 211 -3.50 -7.81 -12.78
CA MET A 211 -2.82 -6.81 -11.96
C MET A 211 -1.32 -6.98 -12.04
N PHE A 212 -0.58 -5.86 -11.94
CA PHE A 212 0.88 -5.86 -11.98
C PHE A 212 1.47 -4.82 -11.02
N VAL A 213 2.79 -4.87 -10.86
CA VAL A 213 3.59 -3.83 -10.19
C VAL A 213 4.67 -3.37 -11.17
N ASN A 214 5.07 -2.10 -11.10
CA ASN A 214 6.27 -1.60 -11.76
C ASN A 214 7.44 -1.50 -10.77
N ASN A 215 8.65 -1.38 -11.29
CA ASN A 215 9.87 -1.36 -10.48
C ASN A 215 10.73 -0.14 -10.80
N ALA A 216 11.24 0.53 -9.76
CA ALA A 216 12.33 1.49 -9.91
C ALA A 216 13.64 0.70 -9.93
N LEU A 217 14.28 0.66 -11.10
CA LEU A 217 15.41 -0.22 -11.33
C LEU A 217 16.70 0.32 -10.71
N ARG A 218 17.47 -0.57 -10.10
CA ARG A 218 18.90 -0.36 -9.89
C ARG A 218 19.68 -0.55 -11.19
N ASP A 219 20.91 -0.06 -11.24
CA ASP A 219 21.83 -0.34 -12.35
C ASP A 219 22.05 -1.86 -12.51
N PRO A 220 21.72 -2.47 -13.66
CA PRO A 220 21.87 -3.91 -13.88
C PRO A 220 23.34 -4.33 -14.08
N LEU A 221 24.26 -3.40 -14.36
CA LEU A 221 25.69 -3.68 -14.55
C LEU A 221 26.49 -3.57 -13.25
N ALA A 222 25.93 -2.93 -12.22
CA ALA A 222 26.55 -2.86 -10.91
C ALA A 222 26.57 -4.23 -10.23
N PRO A 223 27.62 -4.56 -9.45
CA PRO A 223 27.64 -5.79 -8.67
C PRO A 223 26.40 -5.90 -7.78
N MET A 224 25.87 -7.11 -7.63
CA MET A 224 24.76 -7.39 -6.71
C MET A 224 25.23 -7.36 -5.25
N ALA A 225 25.76 -6.23 -4.79
CA ALA A 225 26.23 -6.05 -3.42
C ALA A 225 25.04 -5.91 -2.44
N PRO A 226 25.22 -6.23 -1.15
CA PRO A 226 24.26 -5.89 -0.11
C PRO A 226 23.94 -4.39 -0.11
N TRP A 227 22.75 -4.03 0.37
CA TRP A 227 22.36 -2.63 0.51
C TRP A 227 23.38 -1.84 1.35
N LYS A 228 23.69 -0.60 0.96
CA LYS A 228 24.55 0.30 1.72
C LYS A 228 23.98 1.71 1.94
N SER A 229 23.23 2.25 0.99
CA SER A 229 22.63 3.59 1.12
C SER A 229 21.55 3.96 0.09
N ASP A 230 21.28 3.13 -0.91
CA ASP A 230 20.53 3.53 -2.11
C ASP A 230 19.06 3.06 -2.03
N PHE A 231 18.44 2.77 -3.17
CA PHE A 231 17.10 2.20 -3.25
C PHE A 231 17.08 0.76 -2.70
N ALA A 232 16.12 0.45 -1.84
CA ALA A 232 15.83 -0.87 -1.28
C ALA A 232 14.42 -1.32 -1.64
#